data_AF-A0A9Q0YIC1-F1
#
_entry.id   AF-A0A9Q0YIC1-F1
#
_cell.length_a   1.000
_cell.length_b   1.000
_cell.length_c   1.000
_cell.angle_alpha   90.00
_cell.angle_beta   90.00
_cell.angle_gamma   90.00
#
_symmetry.space_group_name_H-M   'P 1'
#
loop_
_entity.id
_entity.type
_entity.pdbx_description
1 polymer ?
#
loop_
_entity_poly.entity_id
_entity_poly.type
_entity_poly.pdbx_seq_one_letter_code
_entity_poly.pdbx_strand_id
1 'polypeptide(L)'
;MFRYLDVLQRSIRLLSRRLNKGQKFSRRSSLFGARIIDGNKFAKDVRQEVKREIQEWIKEGHTVPQLTAVLIGNDPTSSTSIKDKMEAARDVGITSDVIRIPDSTTEMELLDIINSLNETPSVNGILLQHPLPRHVDERVICDTVHPDKDVDGFHMSNIGRLCLDKPNLIPATAYAVWELLHRSGSRMGVDATVTTCHQYTPANNLSEFTKAADILVVAVGSPCLVTADMIKDGAVVIDVGINRIWDSSQKHYKIVGDVDFEDVVKKASFISPVPGGVDPMTVAVLMKNTLQAAQIQVKKHRQDNVQ
;
A
#
# COMPACT_ATOMS: atom_id res chain seq x y z
N MET A 1 16.53 -6.88 3.33
CA MET A 1 16.73 -7.44 4.68
C MET A 1 17.38 -6.43 5.65
N PHE A 2 18.38 -5.65 5.24
CA PHE A 2 19.03 -4.68 6.14
C PHE A 2 18.21 -3.42 6.47
N ARG A 3 17.34 -2.88 5.60
CA ARG A 3 16.66 -1.59 5.88
C ARG A 3 15.64 -1.61 7.04
N TYR A 4 14.86 -2.68 7.23
CA TYR A 4 13.81 -2.72 8.26
C TYR A 4 14.39 -2.89 9.69
N LEU A 5 15.39 -3.78 9.83
CA LEU A 5 16.15 -3.95 11.07
C LEU A 5 17.01 -2.71 11.39
N ASP A 6 17.58 -2.03 10.38
CA ASP A 6 18.32 -0.78 10.63
C ASP A 6 17.39 0.35 11.10
N VAL A 7 16.15 0.41 10.59
CA VAL A 7 15.13 1.36 11.06
C VAL A 7 14.72 1.04 12.50
N LEU A 8 14.43 -0.22 12.84
CA LEU A 8 14.12 -0.66 14.21
C LEU A 8 15.28 -0.39 15.18
N GLN A 9 16.52 -0.75 14.80
CA GLN A 9 17.70 -0.49 15.64
C GLN A 9 18.03 0.99 15.79
N ARG A 10 17.75 1.83 14.78
CA ARG A 10 17.86 3.29 14.88
C ARG A 10 16.76 3.88 15.75
N SER A 11 15.54 3.36 15.68
CA SER A 11 14.41 3.77 16.53
C SER A 11 14.66 3.45 18.00
N ILE A 12 15.17 2.25 18.32
CA ILE A 12 15.56 1.86 19.70
C ILE A 12 16.68 2.76 20.24
N ARG A 13 17.69 3.09 19.41
CA ARG A 13 18.76 4.05 19.78
C ARG A 13 18.28 5.50 19.96
N LEU A 14 17.19 5.89 19.29
CA LEU A 14 16.59 7.21 19.42
C LEU A 14 15.64 7.32 20.62
N LEU A 15 14.89 6.25 20.92
CA LEU A 15 14.05 6.13 22.12
C LEU A 15 14.87 6.18 23.40
N SER A 16 15.98 5.43 23.46
CA SER A 16 16.93 5.47 24.58
C SER A 16 17.59 6.85 24.76
N ARG A 17 17.81 7.61 23.67
CA ARG A 17 18.28 9.00 23.74
C ARG A 17 17.21 10.01 24.17
N ARG A 18 15.93 9.74 23.89
CA ARG A 18 14.78 10.59 24.24
C ARG A 18 14.30 10.37 25.68
N LEU A 19 14.34 9.15 26.20
CA LEU A 19 14.06 8.89 27.62
C LEU A 19 15.04 9.63 28.54
N ASN A 20 16.26 9.89 28.07
CA ASN A 20 17.27 10.67 28.80
C ASN A 20 17.22 12.19 28.56
N LYS A 21 16.38 12.68 27.65
CA LYS A 21 16.17 14.12 27.41
C LYS A 21 14.69 14.41 27.32
N GLY A 22 14.09 14.79 28.44
CA GLY A 22 12.72 15.29 28.50
C GLY A 22 12.51 16.47 27.55
N GLN A 23 12.15 16.19 26.30
CA GLN A 23 11.81 17.21 25.31
C GLN A 23 10.30 17.45 25.37
N LYS A 24 9.94 18.60 25.94
CA LYS A 24 8.60 19.19 25.80
C LYS A 24 8.33 19.38 24.31
N PHE A 25 7.26 18.75 23.81
CA PHE A 25 6.70 19.07 22.49
C PHE A 25 6.25 20.53 22.50
N SER A 26 7.00 21.38 21.80
CA SER A 26 6.62 22.77 21.56
C SER A 26 5.39 22.80 20.67
N ARG A 27 4.22 23.11 21.25
CA ARG A 27 3.01 23.54 20.53
C ARG A 27 3.32 24.83 19.77
N ARG A 28 3.83 24.73 18.55
CA ARG A 28 3.69 25.82 17.58
C ARG A 28 2.40 25.54 16.83
N SER A 29 1.35 26.30 17.13
CA SER A 29 0.22 26.44 16.21
C SER A 29 0.82 26.90 14.88
N SER A 30 0.61 26.13 13.82
CA SER A 30 1.16 26.48 12.52
C SER A 30 0.30 27.61 11.93
N LEU A 31 0.88 28.81 11.87
CA LEU A 31 0.40 29.93 11.05
C LEU A 31 0.45 29.63 9.53
N PHE A 32 0.83 28.41 9.16
CA PHE A 32 0.93 27.89 7.79
C PHE A 32 0.19 26.55 7.76
N GLY A 33 -0.61 26.30 6.71
CA GLY A 33 -1.35 25.04 6.54
C GLY A 33 -0.45 23.80 6.52
N ALA A 34 -1.06 22.62 6.54
CA ALA A 34 -0.38 21.33 6.58
C ALA A 34 0.62 21.15 5.44
N ARG A 35 1.69 20.40 5.71
CA ARG A 35 2.62 19.96 4.68
C ARG A 35 1.96 18.84 3.85
N ILE A 36 1.77 19.09 2.56
CA ILE A 36 1.23 18.08 1.66
C ILE A 36 2.22 16.93 1.48
N ILE A 37 1.76 15.70 1.69
CA ILE A 37 2.49 14.49 1.41
C ILE A 37 2.28 14.15 -0.07
N ASP A 38 3.20 14.62 -0.92
CA ASP A 38 3.18 14.37 -2.36
C ASP A 38 3.56 12.91 -2.67
N GLY A 39 2.53 12.07 -2.78
CA GLY A 39 2.67 10.65 -3.08
C GLY A 39 3.20 10.40 -4.49
N ASN A 40 2.88 11.25 -5.46
CA ASN A 40 3.40 11.14 -6.82
C ASN A 40 4.93 11.30 -6.83
N LYS A 41 5.44 12.29 -6.12
CA LYS A 41 6.89 12.51 -5.98
C LYS A 41 7.56 11.30 -5.33
N PHE A 42 7.06 10.85 -4.18
CA PHE A 42 7.67 9.73 -3.47
C PHE A 42 7.55 8.41 -4.27
N ALA A 43 6.45 8.18 -4.97
CA ALA A 43 6.28 7.02 -5.84
C ALA A 43 7.30 7.03 -6.99
N LYS A 44 7.58 8.20 -7.57
CA LYS A 44 8.65 8.35 -8.58
C LYS A 44 10.01 7.97 -8.01
N ASP A 45 10.35 8.44 -6.81
CA ASP A 45 11.60 8.10 -6.14
C ASP A 45 11.70 6.58 -5.89
N VAL A 46 10.64 5.95 -5.36
CA VAL A 46 10.58 4.50 -5.14
C VAL A 46 10.75 3.72 -6.43
N ARG A 47 10.08 4.11 -7.52
CA ARG A 47 10.25 3.45 -8.83
C ARG A 47 11.67 3.57 -9.37
N GLN A 48 12.34 4.70 -9.16
CA GLN A 48 13.75 4.87 -9.53
C GLN A 48 14.68 3.97 -8.69
N GLU A 49 14.40 3.83 -7.39
CA GLU A 49 15.12 2.90 -6.52
C GLU A 49 14.96 1.45 -7.02
N VAL A 50 13.72 1.02 -7.25
CA VAL A 50 13.41 -0.35 -7.74
C VAL A 50 14.06 -0.61 -9.09
N LYS A 51 14.02 0.35 -10.03
CA LYS A 51 14.68 0.24 -11.33
C LYS A 51 16.18 -0.01 -11.21
N ARG A 52 16.86 0.71 -10.31
CA ARG A 52 18.29 0.50 -10.04
C ARG A 52 18.55 -0.87 -9.42
N GLU A 53 17.74 -1.29 -8.46
CA GLU A 53 17.86 -2.61 -7.82
C GLU A 53 17.64 -3.76 -8.83
N ILE A 54 16.72 -3.61 -9.79
CA ILE A 54 16.52 -4.58 -10.89
C ILE A 54 17.74 -4.63 -11.81
N GLN A 55 18.34 -3.47 -12.13
CA GLN A 55 19.55 -3.44 -12.95
C GLN A 55 20.73 -4.14 -12.26
N GLU A 56 20.87 -3.97 -10.94
CA GLU A 56 21.86 -4.68 -10.13
C GLU A 56 21.59 -6.19 -10.09
N TRP A 57 20.33 -6.57 -9.85
CA TRP A 57 19.85 -7.95 -9.87
C TRP A 57 20.20 -8.68 -11.18
N ILE A 58 19.95 -8.04 -12.33
CA ILE A 58 20.28 -8.61 -13.65
C ILE A 58 21.81 -8.72 -13.84
N LYS A 59 22.59 -7.73 -13.37
CA LYS A 59 24.07 -7.78 -13.43
C LYS A 59 24.65 -8.93 -12.60
N GLU A 60 23.98 -9.32 -11.53
CA GLU A 60 24.34 -10.50 -10.71
C GLU A 60 24.00 -11.83 -11.40
N GLY A 61 23.47 -11.80 -12.63
CA GLY A 61 23.14 -12.99 -13.44
C GLY A 61 21.76 -13.56 -13.16
N HIS A 62 20.91 -12.85 -12.41
CA HIS A 62 19.55 -13.28 -12.16
C HIS A 62 18.61 -12.95 -13.32
N THR A 63 17.56 -13.75 -13.47
CA THR A 63 16.51 -13.53 -14.47
C THR A 63 15.68 -12.30 -14.11
N VAL A 64 15.20 -11.60 -15.14
CA VAL A 64 14.29 -10.46 -14.99
C VAL A 64 13.02 -10.89 -14.23
N PRO A 65 12.58 -10.15 -13.19
CA PRO A 65 11.34 -10.47 -12.51
C PRO A 65 10.12 -10.37 -13.44
N GLN A 66 9.18 -11.29 -13.32
CA GLN A 66 7.92 -11.30 -14.06
C GLN A 66 6.71 -11.11 -13.14
N LEU A 67 5.79 -10.23 -13.54
CA LEU A 67 4.51 -9.98 -12.88
C LEU A 67 3.35 -10.38 -13.80
N THR A 68 2.47 -11.27 -13.34
CA THR A 68 1.25 -11.61 -14.07
C THR A 68 0.03 -11.08 -13.31
N ALA A 69 -0.79 -10.29 -13.98
CA ALA A 69 -2.08 -9.85 -13.47
C ALA A 69 -3.23 -10.73 -13.96
N VAL A 70 -4.19 -11.01 -13.09
CA VAL A 70 -5.48 -11.63 -13.45
C VAL A 70 -6.56 -10.56 -13.32
N LEU A 71 -7.21 -10.26 -14.44
CA LEU A 71 -8.33 -9.32 -14.53
C LEU A 71 -9.61 -10.08 -14.90
N ILE A 72 -10.62 -9.96 -14.04
CA ILE A 72 -11.93 -10.58 -14.25
C ILE A 72 -12.92 -9.51 -14.69
N GLY A 73 -13.66 -9.81 -15.76
CA GLY A 73 -14.63 -8.89 -16.34
C GLY A 73 -14.01 -7.74 -17.12
N ASN A 74 -14.84 -6.75 -17.43
CA ASN A 74 -14.50 -5.64 -18.33
C ASN A 74 -14.77 -4.26 -17.71
N ASP A 75 -14.71 -4.14 -16.38
CA ASP A 75 -14.88 -2.84 -15.73
C ASP A 75 -13.81 -1.84 -16.25
N PRO A 76 -14.21 -0.67 -16.78
CA PRO A 76 -13.28 0.32 -17.32
C PRO A 76 -12.28 0.87 -16.30
N THR A 77 -12.67 0.94 -15.02
CA THR A 77 -11.82 1.46 -13.94
C THR A 77 -10.71 0.47 -13.63
N SER A 78 -11.08 -0.80 -13.43
CA SER A 78 -10.13 -1.90 -13.24
C SER A 78 -9.20 -2.05 -14.44
N SER A 79 -9.72 -1.88 -15.65
CA SER A 79 -8.93 -1.94 -16.90
C SER A 79 -7.90 -0.81 -17.02
N THR A 80 -8.23 0.40 -16.57
CA THR A 80 -7.29 1.53 -16.57
C THR A 80 -6.24 1.34 -15.48
N SER A 81 -6.67 1.02 -14.26
CA SER A 81 -5.77 0.76 -13.12
C SER A 81 -4.76 -0.33 -13.42
N ILE A 82 -5.19 -1.46 -14.01
CA ILE A 82 -4.26 -2.53 -14.34
C ILE A 82 -3.28 -2.14 -15.44
N LYS A 83 -3.72 -1.36 -16.44
CA LYS A 83 -2.84 -0.85 -17.49
C LYS A 83 -1.72 -0.02 -16.88
N ASP A 84 -2.06 0.90 -15.98
CA ASP A 84 -1.09 1.78 -15.32
C ASP A 84 -0.10 0.98 -14.46
N LYS A 85 -0.56 -0.06 -13.74
CA LYS A 85 0.31 -0.98 -12.97
C LYS A 85 1.28 -1.74 -13.87
N MET A 86 0.81 -2.25 -15.02
CA MET A 86 1.67 -2.98 -15.97
C MET A 86 2.67 -2.05 -16.67
N GLU A 87 2.28 -0.81 -16.96
CA GLU A 87 3.20 0.21 -17.49
C GLU A 87 4.29 0.55 -16.48
N ALA A 88 3.92 0.76 -15.21
CA ALA A 88 4.89 0.97 -14.14
C ALA A 88 5.85 -0.21 -13.96
N ALA A 89 5.39 -1.45 -14.15
CA ALA A 89 6.24 -2.63 -14.14
C ALA A 89 7.29 -2.59 -15.25
N ARG A 90 6.86 -2.32 -16.49
CA ARG A 90 7.79 -2.20 -17.63
C ARG A 90 8.78 -1.05 -17.44
N ASP A 91 8.34 0.08 -16.89
CA ASP A 91 9.18 1.27 -16.67
C ASP A 91 10.36 1.00 -15.73
N VAL A 92 10.16 0.14 -14.72
CA VAL A 92 11.20 -0.26 -13.77
C VAL A 92 12.02 -1.47 -14.26
N GLY A 93 11.63 -2.10 -15.36
CA GLY A 93 12.33 -3.24 -15.95
C GLY A 93 11.79 -4.61 -15.53
N ILE A 94 10.55 -4.69 -15.06
CA ILE A 94 9.82 -5.94 -14.81
C ILE A 94 9.07 -6.34 -16.09
N THR A 95 9.11 -7.62 -16.46
CA THR A 95 8.25 -8.15 -17.52
C THR A 95 6.84 -8.34 -16.97
N SER A 96 5.81 -8.02 -17.75
CA SER A 96 4.44 -7.99 -17.23
C SER A 96 3.39 -8.45 -18.22
N ASP A 97 2.51 -9.35 -17.78
CA ASP A 97 1.41 -9.91 -18.57
C ASP A 97 0.07 -9.75 -17.86
N VAL A 98 -1.02 -9.78 -18.65
CA VAL A 98 -2.40 -9.70 -18.12
C VAL A 98 -3.21 -10.85 -18.70
N ILE A 99 -3.71 -11.70 -17.82
CA ILE A 99 -4.72 -12.72 -18.12
C ILE A 99 -6.08 -12.06 -17.93
N ARG A 100 -6.86 -11.96 -19.01
CA ARG A 100 -8.21 -11.42 -18.99
C ARG A 100 -9.20 -12.57 -19.08
N ILE A 101 -10.12 -12.65 -18.13
CA ILE A 101 -11.15 -13.68 -18.06
C ILE A 101 -12.54 -13.07 -17.89
N PRO A 102 -13.60 -13.73 -18.41
CA PRO A 102 -14.97 -13.21 -18.31
C PRO A 102 -15.45 -13.07 -16.86
N ASP A 103 -16.39 -12.14 -16.63
CA ASP A 103 -17.07 -12.00 -15.33
C ASP A 103 -17.87 -13.26 -14.94
N SER A 104 -18.23 -14.09 -15.92
CA SER A 104 -18.91 -15.37 -15.71
C SER A 104 -17.98 -16.51 -15.27
N THR A 105 -16.68 -16.28 -15.15
CA THR A 105 -15.73 -17.31 -14.71
C THR A 105 -16.09 -17.79 -13.31
N THR A 106 -16.15 -19.12 -13.15
CA THR A 106 -16.45 -19.77 -11.88
C THR A 106 -15.26 -19.68 -10.93
N GLU A 107 -15.52 -19.83 -9.63
CA GLU A 107 -14.45 -19.88 -8.63
C GLU A 107 -13.42 -20.99 -8.94
N MET A 108 -13.88 -22.18 -9.36
CA MET A 108 -13.01 -23.30 -9.70
C MET A 108 -12.10 -23.02 -10.89
N GLU A 109 -12.62 -22.42 -11.96
CA GLU A 109 -11.80 -22.01 -13.11
C GLU A 109 -10.76 -20.96 -12.73
N LEU A 110 -11.11 -20.02 -11.84
CA LEU A 110 -10.16 -19.02 -11.34
C LEU A 110 -9.07 -19.65 -10.48
N LEU A 111 -9.42 -20.62 -9.62
CA LEU A 111 -8.46 -21.39 -8.83
C LEU A 111 -7.47 -22.14 -9.73
N ASP A 112 -7.94 -22.77 -10.79
CA ASP A 112 -7.09 -23.50 -11.75
C ASP A 112 -6.09 -22.56 -12.45
N ILE A 113 -6.53 -21.35 -12.82
CA ILE A 113 -5.65 -20.33 -13.39
C ILE A 113 -4.56 -19.92 -12.39
N ILE A 114 -4.94 -19.64 -11.13
CA ILE A 114 -3.99 -19.23 -10.09
C ILE A 114 -3.00 -20.36 -9.78
N ASN A 115 -3.47 -21.61 -9.71
CA ASN A 115 -2.61 -22.78 -9.49
C ASN A 115 -1.61 -22.97 -10.64
N SER A 116 -2.03 -22.77 -11.88
CA SER A 116 -1.13 -22.79 -13.03
C SER A 116 -0.03 -21.71 -12.91
N LEU A 117 -0.39 -20.50 -12.48
CA LEU A 117 0.59 -19.42 -12.24
C LEU A 117 1.52 -19.71 -11.05
N ASN A 118 1.02 -20.36 -10.00
CA ASN A 118 1.81 -20.80 -8.86
C ASN A 118 2.90 -21.78 -9.30
N GLU A 119 2.57 -22.74 -10.15
CA GLU A 119 3.49 -23.75 -10.65
C GLU A 119 4.44 -23.24 -11.75
N THR A 120 4.14 -22.10 -12.37
CA THR A 120 4.96 -21.54 -13.46
C THR A 120 6.25 -20.90 -12.91
N PRO A 121 7.45 -21.46 -13.15
CA PRO A 121 8.69 -20.96 -12.53
C PRO A 121 9.12 -19.57 -13.02
N SER A 122 8.71 -19.19 -14.23
CA SER A 122 9.01 -17.87 -14.78
C SER A 122 8.13 -16.75 -14.22
N VAL A 123 7.04 -17.07 -13.49
CA VAL A 123 6.14 -16.09 -12.87
C VAL A 123 6.60 -15.86 -11.43
N ASN A 124 7.01 -14.64 -11.11
CA ASN A 124 7.46 -14.30 -9.76
C ASN A 124 6.38 -13.60 -8.94
N GLY A 125 5.52 -12.81 -9.56
CA GLY A 125 4.42 -12.13 -8.90
C GLY A 125 3.08 -12.40 -9.56
N ILE A 126 2.05 -12.61 -8.75
CA ILE A 126 0.66 -12.75 -9.17
C ILE A 126 -0.13 -11.59 -8.55
N LEU A 127 -0.80 -10.82 -9.39
CA LEU A 127 -1.65 -9.70 -8.99
C LEU A 127 -3.10 -10.02 -9.34
N LEU A 128 -3.98 -10.03 -8.33
CA LEU A 128 -5.42 -10.16 -8.54
C LEU A 128 -6.04 -8.77 -8.62
N GLN A 129 -6.65 -8.41 -9.75
CA GLN A 129 -7.29 -7.10 -9.86
C GLN A 129 -8.68 -7.11 -9.23
N HIS A 130 -8.81 -6.41 -8.11
CA HIS A 130 -10.07 -6.18 -7.40
C HIS A 130 -10.94 -5.09 -8.07
N PRO A 131 -12.27 -5.05 -7.81
CA PRO A 131 -13.04 -6.04 -7.05
C PRO A 131 -13.23 -7.34 -7.82
N LEU A 132 -13.30 -8.46 -7.09
CA LEU A 132 -13.68 -9.75 -7.67
C LEU A 132 -15.22 -9.83 -7.82
N PRO A 133 -15.73 -10.69 -8.72
CA PRO A 133 -17.17 -10.90 -8.86
C PRO A 133 -17.82 -11.39 -7.57
N ARG A 134 -19.10 -11.05 -7.35
CA ARG A 134 -19.81 -11.35 -6.08
C ARG A 134 -19.96 -12.84 -5.78
N HIS A 135 -19.91 -13.71 -6.79
CA HIS A 135 -20.04 -15.16 -6.63
C HIS A 135 -18.73 -15.85 -6.27
N VAL A 136 -17.62 -15.12 -6.15
CA VAL A 136 -16.29 -15.62 -5.82
C VAL A 136 -15.93 -15.21 -4.39
N ASP A 137 -15.50 -16.15 -3.54
CA ASP A 137 -14.97 -15.79 -2.22
C ASP A 137 -13.54 -15.24 -2.36
N GLU A 138 -13.42 -13.92 -2.18
CA GLU A 138 -12.16 -13.21 -2.26
C GLU A 138 -11.06 -13.76 -1.36
N ARG A 139 -11.40 -14.26 -0.16
CA ARG A 139 -10.40 -14.81 0.76
C ARG A 139 -9.86 -16.14 0.26
N VAL A 140 -10.72 -16.97 -0.32
CA VAL A 140 -10.31 -18.25 -0.92
C VAL A 140 -9.35 -17.99 -2.07
N ILE A 141 -9.70 -17.06 -2.96
CA ILE A 141 -8.85 -16.71 -4.11
C ILE A 141 -7.52 -16.09 -3.67
N CYS A 142 -7.53 -15.13 -2.73
CA CYS A 142 -6.31 -14.50 -2.24
C CYS A 142 -5.38 -15.52 -1.55
N ASP A 143 -5.90 -16.47 -0.77
CA ASP A 143 -5.11 -17.50 -0.10
C ASP A 143 -4.63 -18.60 -1.05
N THR A 144 -5.20 -18.68 -2.26
CA THR A 144 -4.71 -19.60 -3.31
C THR A 144 -3.43 -19.10 -3.96
N VAL A 145 -3.19 -17.78 -4.00
CA VAL A 145 -1.96 -17.20 -4.57
C VAL A 145 -0.77 -17.56 -3.68
N HIS A 146 0.19 -18.36 -4.15
CA HIS A 146 1.30 -18.83 -3.32
C HIS A 146 1.98 -17.66 -2.56
N PRO A 147 2.26 -17.77 -1.24
CA PRO A 147 2.72 -16.64 -0.42
C PRO A 147 3.94 -15.89 -0.96
N ASP A 148 4.82 -16.59 -1.66
CA ASP A 148 6.04 -15.99 -2.22
C ASP A 148 5.84 -15.34 -3.59
N LYS A 149 4.63 -15.46 -4.16
CA LYS A 149 4.18 -14.80 -5.39
C LYS A 149 3.06 -13.78 -5.14
N ASP A 150 2.53 -13.70 -3.93
CA ASP A 150 1.50 -12.75 -3.50
C ASP A 150 2.05 -11.33 -3.34
N VAL A 151 2.17 -10.61 -4.47
CA VAL A 151 2.74 -9.25 -4.49
C VAL A 151 1.79 -8.19 -3.93
N ASP A 152 0.50 -8.50 -3.80
CA ASP A 152 -0.47 -7.65 -3.13
C ASP A 152 -0.44 -7.81 -1.60
N GLY A 153 0.05 -8.95 -1.11
CA GLY A 153 0.31 -9.24 0.32
C GLY A 153 -0.91 -9.73 1.10
N PHE A 154 -1.96 -10.22 0.42
CA PHE A 154 -3.22 -10.62 1.06
C PHE A 154 -3.30 -12.08 1.50
N HIS A 155 -2.35 -12.94 1.12
CA HIS A 155 -2.32 -14.32 1.58
C HIS A 155 -2.19 -14.34 3.12
N MET A 156 -2.97 -15.22 3.78
CA MET A 156 -3.03 -15.27 5.25
C MET A 156 -1.65 -15.48 5.90
N SER A 157 -0.79 -16.33 5.33
CA SER A 157 0.62 -16.48 5.72
C SER A 157 1.41 -15.18 5.71
N ASN A 158 1.24 -14.31 4.71
CA ASN A 158 1.96 -13.03 4.65
C ASN A 158 1.46 -12.06 5.72
N ILE A 159 0.15 -11.99 5.93
CA ILE A 159 -0.45 -11.24 7.05
C ILE A 159 0.05 -11.75 8.40
N GLY A 160 0.02 -13.07 8.61
CA GLY A 160 0.51 -13.70 9.84
C GLY A 160 2.00 -13.42 10.08
N ARG A 161 2.83 -13.52 9.04
CA ARG A 161 4.25 -13.18 9.11
C ARG A 161 4.47 -11.70 9.42
N LEU A 162 3.65 -10.79 8.88
CA LEU A 162 3.70 -9.36 9.21
C LEU A 162 3.41 -9.12 10.69
N CYS A 163 2.36 -9.74 11.24
CA CYS A 163 2.02 -9.63 12.66
C CYS A 163 3.11 -10.20 13.61
N LEU A 164 3.97 -11.08 13.09
CA LEU A 164 5.05 -11.73 13.85
C LEU A 164 6.44 -11.16 13.54
N ASP A 165 6.51 -10.01 12.84
CA ASP A 165 7.76 -9.38 12.39
C ASP A 165 8.70 -10.34 11.62
N LYS A 166 8.12 -11.28 10.86
CA LYS A 166 8.84 -12.23 10.01
C LYS A 166 8.97 -11.69 8.58
N PRO A 167 9.99 -12.11 7.82
CA PRO A 167 10.09 -11.77 6.39
C PRO A 167 8.82 -12.15 5.63
N ASN A 168 8.22 -11.19 4.92
CA ASN A 168 6.97 -11.36 4.18
C ASN A 168 6.86 -10.35 3.02
N LEU A 169 5.91 -10.58 2.13
CA LEU A 169 5.41 -9.56 1.22
C LEU A 169 4.32 -8.77 1.97
N ILE A 170 4.53 -7.46 2.14
CA ILE A 170 3.64 -6.60 2.94
C ILE A 170 2.45 -6.17 2.07
N PRO A 171 1.21 -6.12 2.61
CA PRO A 171 0.07 -5.57 1.90
C PRO A 171 0.38 -4.23 1.24
N ALA A 172 0.19 -4.14 -0.08
CA ALA A 172 0.72 -3.01 -0.86
C ALA A 172 0.22 -1.65 -0.35
N THR A 173 -1.06 -1.50 -0.04
CA THR A 173 -1.62 -0.25 0.49
C THR A 173 -1.08 0.09 1.88
N ALA A 174 -0.93 -0.90 2.78
CA ALA A 174 -0.34 -0.68 4.09
C ALA A 174 1.14 -0.26 3.97
N TYR A 175 1.87 -0.88 3.04
CA TYR A 175 3.24 -0.51 2.74
C TYR A 175 3.34 0.90 2.15
N ALA A 176 2.38 1.29 1.31
CA ALA A 176 2.33 2.64 0.75
C ALA A 176 2.14 3.70 1.85
N VAL A 177 1.18 3.51 2.75
CA VAL A 177 0.96 4.37 3.92
C VAL A 177 2.25 4.48 4.75
N TRP A 178 2.91 3.35 4.99
CA TRP A 178 4.19 3.32 5.71
C TRP A 178 5.29 4.13 5.01
N GLU A 179 5.48 3.96 3.69
CA GLU A 179 6.47 4.72 2.91
C GLU A 179 6.16 6.23 2.91
N LEU A 180 4.88 6.62 2.82
CA LEU A 180 4.47 8.03 2.91
C LEU A 180 4.80 8.64 4.28
N LEU A 181 4.50 7.93 5.37
CA LEU A 181 4.84 8.36 6.73
C LEU A 181 6.37 8.46 6.91
N HIS A 182 7.10 7.46 6.44
CA HIS A 182 8.55 7.42 6.56
C HIS A 182 9.23 8.55 5.78
N ARG A 183 8.85 8.75 4.52
CA ARG A 183 9.48 9.70 3.59
C ARG A 183 9.06 11.15 3.84
N SER A 184 7.85 11.38 4.35
CA SER A 184 7.42 12.73 4.77
C SER A 184 8.26 13.28 5.94
N GLY A 185 8.97 12.39 6.65
CA GLY A 185 9.75 12.75 7.83
C GLY A 185 8.89 12.98 9.06
N SER A 186 7.61 12.56 9.04
CA SER A 186 6.76 12.59 10.23
C SER A 186 7.37 11.76 11.36
N ARG A 187 8.16 10.71 11.03
CA ARG A 187 8.87 9.82 11.98
C ARG A 187 7.93 9.17 13.01
N MET A 188 6.66 9.04 12.67
CA MET A 188 5.63 8.46 13.51
C MET A 188 5.13 7.15 12.86
N GLY A 189 4.79 6.14 13.66
CA GLY A 189 4.19 4.88 13.19
C GLY A 189 4.81 3.61 13.74
N VAL A 190 6.10 3.61 14.13
CA VAL A 190 6.72 2.50 14.87
C VAL A 190 6.29 2.57 16.33
N ASP A 191 5.94 1.43 16.93
CA ASP A 191 5.49 1.31 18.32
C ASP A 191 4.26 2.18 18.67
N ALA A 192 3.43 2.48 17.67
CA ALA A 192 2.23 3.27 17.87
C ALA A 192 1.20 2.51 18.72
N THR A 193 0.51 3.22 19.62
CA THR A 193 -0.75 2.74 20.19
C THR A 193 -1.82 2.82 19.10
N VAL A 194 -2.37 1.68 18.70
CA VAL A 194 -3.33 1.59 17.59
C VAL A 194 -4.75 1.47 18.12
N THR A 195 -5.64 2.31 17.61
CA THR A 195 -7.09 2.18 17.76
C THR A 195 -7.70 1.98 16.38
N THR A 196 -8.48 0.92 16.22
CA THR A 196 -9.18 0.62 14.96
C THR A 196 -10.65 1.02 15.10
N CYS A 197 -11.14 1.77 14.12
CA CYS A 197 -12.56 2.10 13.98
C CYS A 197 -13.09 1.54 12.65
N HIS A 198 -14.41 1.49 12.51
CA HIS A 198 -15.08 1.07 11.27
C HIS A 198 -16.28 1.98 10.99
N GLN A 199 -16.87 1.88 9.79
CA GLN A 199 -18.02 2.69 9.39
C GLN A 199 -19.22 2.62 10.35
N TYR A 200 -19.37 1.51 11.11
CA TYR A 200 -20.42 1.34 12.12
C TYR A 200 -20.05 1.81 13.54
N THR A 201 -18.87 2.40 13.74
CA THR A 201 -18.49 2.92 15.06
C THR A 201 -19.41 4.11 15.36
N PRO A 202 -20.07 4.18 16.54
CA PRO A 202 -20.96 5.29 16.86
C PRO A 202 -20.28 6.64 16.64
N ALA A 203 -20.98 7.59 16.03
CA ALA A 203 -20.38 8.84 15.53
C ALA A 203 -19.66 9.65 16.62
N ASN A 204 -20.19 9.66 17.84
CA ASN A 204 -19.57 10.28 19.01
C ASN A 204 -18.23 9.61 19.38
N ASN A 205 -18.19 8.28 19.40
CA ASN A 205 -16.95 7.53 19.66
C ASN A 205 -15.94 7.68 18.52
N LEU A 206 -16.39 7.66 17.26
CA LEU A 206 -15.51 7.89 16.11
C LEU A 206 -14.85 9.27 16.20
N SER A 207 -15.63 10.33 16.48
CA SER A 207 -15.10 11.68 16.68
C SER A 207 -14.12 11.75 17.86
N GLU A 208 -14.39 11.06 18.96
CA GLU A 208 -13.48 10.99 20.12
C GLU A 208 -12.13 10.36 19.77
N PHE A 209 -12.15 9.18 19.12
CA PHE A 209 -10.93 8.47 18.75
C PHE A 209 -10.11 9.23 17.70
N THR A 210 -10.78 9.79 16.69
CA THR A 210 -10.12 10.59 15.64
C THR A 210 -9.52 11.90 16.19
N LYS A 211 -10.18 12.53 17.18
CA LYS A 211 -9.66 13.72 17.88
C LYS A 211 -8.45 13.42 18.77
N ALA A 212 -8.31 12.18 19.24
CA ALA A 212 -7.18 11.77 20.07
C ALA A 212 -5.94 11.40 19.23
N ALA A 213 -6.13 11.02 17.97
CA ALA A 213 -5.10 10.46 17.11
C ALA A 213 -4.00 11.47 16.72
N ASP A 214 -2.74 11.10 16.95
CA ASP A 214 -1.59 11.84 16.40
C ASP A 214 -1.35 11.51 14.92
N ILE A 215 -1.65 10.27 14.52
CA ILE A 215 -1.69 9.81 13.13
C ILE A 215 -3.09 9.27 12.88
N LEU A 216 -3.77 9.79 11.86
CA LEU A 216 -5.06 9.32 11.40
C LEU A 216 -4.92 8.75 9.99
N VAL A 217 -5.16 7.44 9.84
CA VAL A 217 -5.25 6.77 8.54
C VAL A 217 -6.73 6.47 8.26
N VAL A 218 -7.27 7.00 7.16
CA VAL A 218 -8.69 6.90 6.81
C VAL A 218 -8.84 6.06 5.55
N ALA A 219 -9.56 4.93 5.64
CA ALA A 219 -9.68 3.93 4.58
C ALA A 219 -11.07 3.27 4.58
N VAL A 220 -12.11 4.08 4.58
CA VAL A 220 -13.51 3.64 4.77
C VAL A 220 -14.31 3.63 3.46
N GLY A 221 -13.84 4.33 2.41
CA GLY A 221 -14.56 4.44 1.14
C GLY A 221 -15.85 5.24 1.27
N SER A 222 -15.82 6.31 2.06
CA SER A 222 -16.95 7.18 2.37
C SER A 222 -16.52 8.64 2.20
N PRO A 223 -16.94 9.30 1.09
CA PRO A 223 -16.48 10.65 0.75
C PRO A 223 -16.68 11.64 1.89
N CYS A 224 -15.61 12.36 2.25
CA CYS A 224 -15.64 13.44 3.24
C CYS A 224 -16.24 13.05 4.62
N LEU A 225 -16.13 11.78 5.02
CA LEU A 225 -16.58 11.32 6.34
C LEU A 225 -15.85 12.03 7.49
N VAL A 226 -14.54 12.25 7.33
CA VAL A 226 -13.70 12.88 8.37
C VAL A 226 -13.57 14.38 8.10
N THR A 227 -14.12 15.18 9.01
CA THR A 227 -14.12 16.65 8.95
C THR A 227 -13.05 17.29 9.85
N ALA A 228 -12.81 18.59 9.68
CA ALA A 228 -11.79 19.30 10.45
C ALA A 228 -12.03 19.32 11.97
N ASP A 229 -13.29 19.34 12.43
CA ASP A 229 -13.58 19.28 13.86
C ASP A 229 -13.23 17.92 14.45
N MET A 230 -13.22 16.83 13.66
CA MET A 230 -12.92 15.46 14.10
C MET A 230 -11.43 15.15 14.26
N ILE A 231 -10.51 16.00 13.79
CA ILE A 231 -9.07 15.71 13.91
C ILE A 231 -8.41 16.43 15.08
N LYS A 232 -7.24 15.96 15.51
CA LYS A 232 -6.37 16.67 16.45
C LYS A 232 -5.61 17.81 15.75
N ASP A 233 -5.42 18.94 16.44
CA ASP A 233 -4.50 20.00 15.95
C ASP A 233 -3.09 19.42 15.76
N GLY A 234 -2.52 19.60 14.57
CA GLY A 234 -1.21 19.09 14.23
C GLY A 234 -1.15 17.58 13.95
N ALA A 235 -2.28 16.89 13.79
CA ALA A 235 -2.29 15.48 13.37
C ALA A 235 -1.61 15.26 12.02
N VAL A 236 -1.06 14.07 11.82
CA VAL A 236 -0.71 13.55 10.49
C VAL A 236 -1.92 12.80 9.94
N VAL A 237 -2.41 13.20 8.76
CA VAL A 237 -3.58 12.58 8.13
C VAL A 237 -3.19 11.88 6.84
N ILE A 238 -3.48 10.59 6.74
CA ILE A 238 -3.31 9.79 5.52
C ILE A 238 -4.69 9.36 5.04
N ASP A 239 -5.13 9.93 3.92
CA ASP A 239 -6.36 9.59 3.24
C ASP A 239 -6.08 8.51 2.18
N VAL A 240 -6.57 7.30 2.44
CA VAL A 240 -6.47 6.12 1.56
C VAL A 240 -7.70 6.01 0.66
N GLY A 241 -8.81 6.66 1.02
CA GLY A 241 -10.08 6.56 0.31
C GLY A 241 -9.97 7.04 -1.13
N ILE A 242 -10.57 6.32 -2.07
CA ILE A 242 -10.68 6.71 -3.47
C ILE A 242 -12.15 6.62 -3.86
N ASN A 243 -12.81 7.76 -3.92
CA ASN A 243 -14.23 7.85 -4.22
C ASN A 243 -14.45 8.66 -5.50
N ARG A 244 -15.44 8.27 -6.31
CA ARG A 244 -15.88 9.02 -7.49
C ARG A 244 -17.17 9.74 -7.19
N ILE A 245 -17.14 11.07 -7.24
CA ILE A 245 -18.31 11.91 -7.08
C ILE A 245 -18.61 12.64 -8.40
N TRP A 246 -19.89 12.80 -8.71
CA TRP A 246 -20.31 13.57 -9.87
C TRP A 246 -20.20 15.07 -9.57
N ASP A 247 -19.37 15.80 -10.33
CA ASP A 247 -19.29 17.25 -10.25
C ASP A 247 -20.23 17.87 -11.29
N SER A 248 -21.39 18.32 -10.82
CA SER A 248 -22.40 18.99 -11.65
C SER A 248 -21.91 20.27 -12.31
N SER A 249 -20.94 20.97 -11.70
CA SER A 249 -20.41 22.24 -12.23
C SER A 249 -19.48 22.03 -13.41
N GLN A 250 -18.67 20.97 -13.36
CA GLN A 250 -17.68 20.64 -14.40
C GLN A 250 -18.12 19.47 -15.30
N LYS A 251 -19.33 18.94 -15.11
CA LYS A 251 -19.94 17.83 -15.87
C LYS A 251 -19.03 16.62 -16.06
N HIS A 252 -18.25 16.28 -15.04
CA HIS A 252 -17.39 15.09 -15.03
C HIS A 252 -17.31 14.50 -13.61
N TYR A 253 -16.81 13.27 -13.50
CA TYR A 253 -16.54 12.66 -12.21
C TYR A 253 -15.21 13.16 -11.64
N LYS A 254 -15.24 13.66 -10.40
CA LYS A 254 -14.06 14.00 -9.62
C LYS A 254 -13.69 12.85 -8.69
N ILE A 255 -12.40 12.63 -8.49
CA ILE A 255 -11.88 11.71 -7.47
C ILE A 255 -11.67 12.50 -6.17
N VAL A 256 -12.23 12.02 -5.08
CA VAL A 256 -12.10 12.59 -3.73
C VAL A 256 -11.82 11.49 -2.71
N GLY A 257 -11.20 11.86 -1.60
CA GLY A 257 -10.91 10.94 -0.52
C GLY A 257 -12.01 10.86 0.53
N ASP A 258 -11.71 10.19 1.64
CA ASP A 258 -12.61 10.06 2.78
C ASP A 258 -12.52 11.26 3.74
N VAL A 259 -11.56 12.15 3.53
CA VAL A 259 -11.29 13.32 4.36
C VAL A 259 -11.71 14.60 3.64
N ASP A 260 -12.36 15.51 4.37
CA ASP A 260 -12.59 16.88 3.90
C ASP A 260 -11.27 17.66 3.83
N PHE A 261 -10.58 17.51 2.71
CA PHE A 261 -9.22 18.01 2.52
C PHE A 261 -9.10 19.53 2.73
N GLU A 262 -10.07 20.31 2.25
CA GLU A 262 -9.99 21.79 2.23
C GLU A 262 -9.98 22.39 3.64
N ASP A 263 -10.70 21.79 4.58
CA ASP A 263 -10.72 22.25 5.97
C ASP A 263 -9.69 21.53 6.83
N VAL A 264 -9.43 20.24 6.59
CA VAL A 264 -8.48 19.46 7.38
C VAL A 264 -7.03 19.91 7.14
N VAL A 265 -6.67 20.34 5.92
CA VAL A 265 -5.34 20.89 5.60
C VAL A 265 -4.99 22.12 6.45
N LYS A 266 -5.99 22.86 6.97
CA LYS A 266 -5.75 24.04 7.81
C LYS A 266 -5.33 23.67 9.24
N LYS A 267 -5.55 22.43 9.66
CA LYS A 267 -5.39 21.96 11.04
C LYS A 267 -4.33 20.87 11.19
N ALA A 268 -4.16 20.02 10.18
CA ALA A 268 -3.15 18.96 10.19
C ALA A 268 -1.71 19.53 10.11
N SER A 269 -0.72 18.75 10.59
CA SER A 269 0.69 19.04 10.34
C SER A 269 1.16 18.46 9.00
N PHE A 270 0.60 17.31 8.61
CA PHE A 270 0.79 16.67 7.31
C PHE A 270 -0.53 16.09 6.81
N ILE A 271 -0.76 16.10 5.51
CA ILE A 271 -1.94 15.49 4.89
C ILE A 271 -1.60 14.90 3.52
N SER A 272 -2.07 13.69 3.20
CA SER A 272 -2.00 13.16 1.83
C SER A 272 -3.18 13.64 0.99
N PRO A 273 -2.96 14.11 -0.25
CA PRO A 273 -4.05 14.47 -1.14
C PRO A 273 -4.69 13.22 -1.75
N VAL A 274 -5.93 13.39 -2.22
CA VAL A 274 -6.61 12.41 -3.07
C VAL A 274 -7.15 13.15 -4.30
N PRO A 275 -6.75 12.76 -5.53
CA PRO A 275 -5.74 11.75 -5.87
C PRO A 275 -4.30 12.22 -5.63
N GLY A 276 -3.32 11.32 -5.81
CA GLY A 276 -1.89 11.66 -5.79
C GLY A 276 -1.20 11.47 -4.43
N GLY A 277 -1.85 10.76 -3.52
CA GLY A 277 -1.35 10.41 -2.19
C GLY A 277 -0.97 8.94 -2.14
N VAL A 278 -1.87 8.12 -1.62
CA VAL A 278 -1.63 6.68 -1.39
C VAL A 278 -1.60 5.89 -2.70
N ASP A 279 -2.44 6.24 -3.66
CA ASP A 279 -2.63 5.54 -4.93
C ASP A 279 -1.35 5.37 -5.78
N PRO A 280 -0.56 6.41 -6.14
CA PRO A 280 0.67 6.23 -6.90
C PRO A 280 1.71 5.46 -6.08
N MET A 281 1.69 5.59 -4.76
CA MET A 281 2.62 4.90 -3.87
C MET A 281 2.32 3.40 -3.83
N THR A 282 1.04 2.99 -3.81
CA THR A 282 0.62 1.59 -3.90
C THR A 282 1.19 0.92 -5.15
N VAL A 283 1.14 1.60 -6.30
CA VAL A 283 1.75 1.09 -7.55
C VAL A 283 3.27 0.96 -7.41
N ALA A 284 3.93 1.94 -6.80
CA ALA A 284 5.38 1.92 -6.64
C ALA A 284 5.86 0.79 -5.70
N VAL A 285 5.15 0.55 -4.58
CA VAL A 285 5.50 -0.54 -3.66
C VAL A 285 5.10 -1.91 -4.18
N LEU A 286 4.09 -2.02 -5.04
CA LEU A 286 3.81 -3.25 -5.79
C LEU A 286 5.03 -3.69 -6.59
N MET A 287 5.73 -2.76 -7.26
CA MET A 287 6.97 -3.08 -7.99
C MET A 287 8.08 -3.60 -7.07
N LYS A 288 8.16 -3.03 -5.87
CA LYS A 288 9.09 -3.46 -4.82
C LYS A 288 8.75 -4.86 -4.32
N ASN A 289 7.48 -5.16 -4.12
CA ASN A 289 6.99 -6.49 -3.76
C ASN A 289 7.29 -7.51 -4.87
N THR A 290 7.11 -7.17 -6.14
CA THR A 290 7.47 -8.06 -7.26
C THR A 290 8.96 -8.39 -7.30
N LEU A 291 9.83 -7.39 -7.14
CA LEU A 291 11.27 -7.64 -7.04
C LEU A 291 11.59 -8.53 -5.82
N GLN A 292 10.97 -8.26 -4.68
CA GLN A 292 11.16 -9.04 -3.46
C GLN A 292 10.67 -10.49 -3.62
N ALA A 293 9.56 -10.71 -4.31
CA ALA A 293 9.02 -12.03 -4.62
C ALA A 293 10.03 -12.87 -5.43
N ALA A 294 10.62 -12.29 -6.48
CA ALA A 294 11.69 -12.93 -7.24
C ALA A 294 12.91 -13.27 -6.37
N GLN A 295 13.33 -12.36 -5.48
CA GLN A 295 14.43 -12.59 -4.55
C GLN A 295 14.15 -13.72 -3.54
N ILE A 296 12.91 -13.86 -3.06
CA ILE A 296 12.50 -14.94 -2.15
C ILE A 296 12.59 -16.29 -2.86
N GLN A 297 12.03 -16.39 -4.07
CA GLN A 297 12.01 -17.63 -4.86
C GLN A 297 13.42 -18.12 -5.18
N VAL A 298 14.33 -17.23 -5.60
CA VAL A 298 15.73 -17.59 -5.85
C VAL A 298 16.44 -18.08 -4.58
N LYS A 299 16.17 -17.46 -3.43
CA LYS A 299 16.78 -17.91 -2.15
C LYS A 299 16.31 -19.31 -1.75
N LYS A 300 15.03 -19.61 -1.92
CA LYS A 300 14.49 -20.95 -1.64
C LYS A 300 15.08 -22.01 -2.56
N HIS A 301 15.09 -21.76 -3.88
CA HIS A 301 15.73 -22.67 -4.84
C HIS A 301 17.21 -22.93 -4.53
N ARG A 302 17.95 -21.94 -4.01
CA ARG A 302 19.34 -22.16 -3.56
C ARG A 302 19.44 -23.01 -2.29
N GLN A 303 18.48 -22.93 -1.38
CA GLN A 303 18.46 -23.75 -0.16
C GLN A 303 18.10 -25.20 -0.46
N ASP A 304 17.12 -25.43 -1.34
CA ASP A 304 16.67 -26.77 -1.73
C ASP A 304 17.76 -27.54 -2.49
N ASN A 305 18.64 -26.85 -3.22
CA ASN A 305 19.76 -27.46 -3.97
C ASN A 305 21.03 -27.73 -3.14
N VAL A 306 21.03 -27.37 -1.85
CA VAL A 306 22.17 -27.57 -0.93
C VAL A 306 21.90 -28.72 0.08
N GLN A 307 20.67 -29.23 0.14
CA GLN A 307 20.29 -30.44 0.88
C GLN A 307 20.37 -31.68 0.00
#